data_AF-A0A838CTU5-F1
#
_entry.id   AF-A0A838CTU5-F1
#
_cell.length_a   1.000
_cell.length_b   1.000
_cell.length_c   1.000
_cell.angle_alpha   90.00
_cell.angle_beta   90.00
_cell.angle_gamma   90.00
#
_symmetry.space_group_name_H-M   'P 1'
#
loop_
_entity.id
_entity.type
_entity.pdbx_description
1 polymer ?
#
loop_
_entity_poly.entity_id
_entity_poly.type
_entity_poly.pdbx_seq_one_letter_code
_entity_poly.pdbx_strand_id
1 'polypeptide(L)'
;MNNRKLLVASVLSLSATAVVVAPTFTEAAATIDSVALNDGSTTFTVTFTEYSDAYLDGSGDLYNLLTGGSVSVESIGVASGVHVDYNSYVDALFDASDDEAPLDVLEQASQDDSNVVADSDVEAYQTIQGFDEDGNPLFDDVVVPEVISID
;
A
#
# COMPACT_ATOMS: atom_id res chain seq x y z
N MET A 1 61.77 29.47 28.09
CA MET A 1 62.13 28.19 27.46
C MET A 1 60.89 27.62 26.81
N ASN A 2 60.94 27.42 25.49
CA ASN A 2 59.92 26.75 24.70
C ASN A 2 59.71 25.31 25.18
N ASN A 3 58.48 24.82 25.09
CA ASN A 3 58.21 23.45 24.61
C ASN A 3 56.77 23.37 24.10
N ARG A 4 56.63 23.40 22.76
CA ARG A 4 55.46 22.94 22.02
C ARG A 4 55.29 21.44 22.27
N LYS A 5 54.07 20.98 22.55
CA LYS A 5 53.68 19.59 22.29
C LYS A 5 52.34 19.54 21.56
N LEU A 6 52.39 18.70 20.55
CA LEU A 6 51.50 18.46 19.43
C LEU A 6 50.33 17.57 19.85
N LEU A 7 49.18 17.82 19.21
CA LEU A 7 47.96 17.00 19.02
C LEU A 7 47.95 15.55 19.54
N VAL A 8 46.83 15.15 20.13
CA VAL A 8 46.10 13.95 19.68
C VAL A 8 44.60 14.23 19.79
N ALA A 9 43.93 14.33 18.63
CA ALA A 9 42.49 14.22 18.53
C ALA A 9 42.13 12.74 18.67
N SER A 10 41.32 12.41 19.66
CA SER A 10 40.71 11.08 19.79
C SER A 10 39.23 11.22 19.50
N VAL A 11 38.87 11.11 18.23
CA VAL A 11 37.48 10.87 17.83
C VAL A 11 37.17 9.44 18.22
N LEU A 12 36.36 9.26 19.26
CA LEU A 12 35.77 7.97 19.61
C LEU A 12 34.72 7.66 18.54
N SER A 13 35.08 6.82 17.56
CA SER A 13 34.11 6.22 16.66
C SER A 13 33.27 5.23 17.47
N LEU A 14 32.07 5.66 17.88
CA LEU A 14 31.04 4.73 18.35
C LEU A 14 30.51 3.96 17.14
N SER A 15 30.91 2.70 17.02
CA SER A 15 30.23 1.76 16.13
C SER A 15 28.85 1.51 16.71
N ALA A 16 27.82 2.16 16.18
CA ALA A 16 26.44 1.78 16.46
C ALA A 16 26.16 0.46 15.72
N THR A 17 26.28 -0.66 16.41
CA THR A 17 25.67 -1.91 15.95
C THR A 17 24.16 -1.76 16.06
N ALA A 18 23.52 -1.36 14.96
CA ALA A 18 22.09 -1.54 14.80
C ALA A 18 21.85 -3.06 14.75
N VAL A 19 21.35 -3.63 15.85
CA VAL A 19 20.71 -4.94 15.81
C VAL A 19 19.40 -4.71 15.08
N VAL A 20 19.40 -4.96 13.78
CA VAL A 20 18.17 -5.09 13.01
C VAL A 20 17.54 -6.39 13.47
N VAL A 21 16.63 -6.30 14.45
CA VAL A 21 15.68 -7.38 14.69
C VAL A 21 14.75 -7.34 13.48
N ALA A 22 15.00 -8.20 12.51
CA ALA A 22 14.07 -8.40 11.41
C ALA A 22 12.71 -8.79 12.01
N PRO A 23 11.59 -8.19 11.57
CA PRO A 23 10.28 -8.63 12.00
C PRO A 23 10.13 -10.12 11.67
N THR A 24 9.84 -10.92 12.68
CA THR A 24 9.43 -12.31 12.49
C THR A 24 7.95 -12.30 12.14
N PHE A 25 7.63 -12.42 10.85
CA PHE A 25 6.27 -12.68 10.41
C PHE A 25 5.94 -14.14 10.75
N THR A 26 4.99 -14.31 11.67
CA THR A 26 4.26 -15.58 11.80
C THR A 26 3.30 -15.65 10.63
N GLU A 27 3.32 -16.76 9.87
CA GLU A 27 2.39 -17.07 8.76
C GLU A 27 0.99 -16.51 9.06
N ALA A 28 0.70 -15.35 8.51
CA ALA A 28 -0.65 -14.98 8.17
C ALA A 28 -0.66 -15.15 6.66
N ALA A 29 -1.09 -16.34 6.20
CA ALA A 29 -1.43 -16.56 4.80
C ALA A 29 -2.14 -15.30 4.30
N ALA A 30 -1.55 -14.61 3.32
CA ALA A 30 -1.92 -13.24 2.99
C ALA A 30 -3.44 -13.08 2.97
N THR A 31 -3.96 -12.27 3.88
CA THR A 31 -5.39 -11.94 3.93
C THR A 31 -5.57 -10.62 3.22
N ILE A 32 -6.31 -10.65 2.12
CA ILE A 32 -6.66 -9.44 1.37
C ILE A 32 -7.66 -8.66 2.20
N ASP A 33 -7.31 -7.42 2.54
CA ASP A 33 -8.14 -6.50 3.32
C ASP A 33 -8.87 -5.51 2.41
N SER A 34 -8.15 -4.94 1.45
CA SER A 34 -8.66 -3.89 0.58
C SER A 34 -8.15 -3.99 -0.85
N VAL A 35 -8.83 -3.30 -1.75
CA VAL A 35 -8.44 -3.13 -3.16
C VAL A 35 -8.41 -1.64 -3.44
N ALA A 36 -7.29 -1.13 -3.95
CA ALA A 36 -7.17 0.23 -4.43
C ALA A 36 -7.56 0.29 -5.91
N LEU A 37 -8.46 1.21 -6.22
CA LEU A 37 -9.10 1.40 -7.51
C LEU A 37 -8.79 2.82 -8.02
N ASN A 38 -8.55 2.99 -9.31
CA ASN A 38 -8.29 4.29 -9.92
C ASN A 38 -9.27 4.56 -11.06
N ASP A 39 -10.01 5.67 -10.97
CA ASP A 39 -11.00 6.08 -11.98
C ASP A 39 -10.42 6.99 -13.09
N GLY A 40 -9.10 7.09 -13.17
CA GLY A 40 -8.34 8.00 -14.03
C GLY A 40 -8.07 9.37 -13.41
N SER A 41 -8.71 9.70 -12.29
CA SER A 41 -8.53 10.96 -11.57
C SER A 41 -8.12 10.78 -10.12
N THR A 42 -8.66 9.77 -9.46
CA THR A 42 -8.54 9.53 -8.02
C THR A 42 -8.30 8.06 -7.77
N THR A 43 -7.31 7.76 -6.93
CA THR A 43 -7.15 6.42 -6.35
C THR A 43 -7.89 6.34 -5.03
N PHE A 44 -8.72 5.33 -4.88
CA PHE A 44 -9.53 5.12 -3.69
C PHE A 44 -9.58 3.64 -3.29
N THR A 45 -9.80 3.38 -2.01
CA THR A 45 -9.85 2.01 -1.47
C THR A 45 -11.28 1.57 -1.20
N VAL A 46 -11.57 0.31 -1.53
CA VAL A 46 -12.75 -0.44 -1.08
C VAL A 46 -12.29 -1.66 -0.29
N THR A 47 -13.12 -2.18 0.62
CA THR A 47 -12.80 -3.45 1.26
C THR A 47 -12.85 -4.59 0.25
N PHE A 48 -12.06 -5.64 0.47
CA PHE A 48 -12.10 -6.82 -0.39
C PHE A 48 -13.47 -7.50 -0.39
N THR A 49 -14.20 -7.43 0.73
CA THR A 49 -15.58 -7.91 0.83
C THR A 49 -16.50 -7.14 -0.11
N GLU A 50 -16.52 -5.81 -0.06
CA GLU A 50 -17.34 -4.99 -0.96
C GLU A 50 -16.99 -5.22 -2.43
N TYR A 51 -15.70 -5.29 -2.74
CA TYR A 51 -15.20 -5.59 -4.08
C TYR A 51 -15.69 -6.95 -4.58
N SER A 52 -15.55 -7.99 -3.76
CA SER A 52 -15.95 -9.36 -4.11
C SER A 52 -17.46 -9.49 -4.24
N ASP A 53 -18.21 -8.92 -3.30
CA ASP A 53 -19.67 -8.95 -3.30
C ASP A 53 -20.24 -8.25 -4.54
N ALA A 54 -19.64 -7.13 -4.97
CA ALA A 54 -20.05 -6.46 -6.20
C ALA A 54 -19.99 -7.39 -7.42
N TYR A 55 -18.92 -8.17 -7.58
CA TYR A 55 -18.80 -9.15 -8.68
C TYR A 55 -19.69 -10.37 -8.51
N LEU A 56 -19.89 -10.85 -7.27
CA LEU A 56 -20.73 -12.02 -7.00
C LEU A 56 -22.22 -11.73 -7.18
N ASP A 57 -22.67 -10.57 -6.72
CA ASP A 57 -24.06 -10.12 -6.86
C ASP A 57 -24.34 -9.64 -8.29
N GLY A 58 -23.31 -9.15 -8.99
CA GLY A 58 -23.42 -8.71 -10.38
C GLY A 58 -24.35 -7.50 -10.57
N SER A 59 -24.52 -6.69 -9.52
CA SER A 59 -25.41 -5.53 -9.51
C SER A 59 -24.97 -4.49 -8.48
N GLY A 60 -25.52 -3.27 -8.59
CA GLY A 60 -25.17 -2.15 -7.72
C GLY A 60 -24.15 -1.20 -8.33
N ASP A 61 -23.96 -0.04 -7.70
CA ASP A 61 -23.16 1.05 -8.27
C ASP A 61 -21.67 0.70 -8.35
N LEU A 62 -21.12 0.00 -7.34
CA LEU A 62 -19.75 -0.49 -7.37
C LEU A 62 -19.53 -1.48 -8.52
N TYR A 63 -20.45 -2.42 -8.75
CA TYR A 63 -20.37 -3.34 -9.88
C TYR A 63 -20.42 -2.60 -11.24
N ASN A 64 -21.33 -1.62 -11.37
CA ASN A 64 -21.45 -0.82 -12.57
C ASN A 64 -20.17 -0.02 -12.84
N LEU A 65 -19.55 0.55 -11.80
CA LEU A 65 -18.29 1.26 -11.89
C LEU A 65 -17.15 0.32 -12.35
N LEU A 66 -17.04 -0.85 -11.72
CA LEU A 66 -16.01 -1.85 -12.02
C LEU A 66 -16.13 -2.43 -13.43
N THR A 67 -17.36 -2.65 -13.92
CA THR A 67 -17.61 -3.25 -15.25
C THR A 67 -17.77 -2.23 -16.37
N GLY A 68 -17.98 -0.96 -16.03
CA GLY A 68 -18.06 0.16 -16.99
C GLY A 68 -16.73 0.46 -17.70
N GLY A 69 -15.62 -0.12 -17.24
CA GLY A 69 -14.28 0.06 -17.82
C GLY A 69 -13.64 1.40 -17.48
N SER A 70 -14.23 2.15 -16.55
CA SER A 70 -13.75 3.45 -16.10
C SER A 70 -12.75 3.36 -14.94
N VAL A 71 -12.52 2.16 -14.42
CA VAL A 71 -11.69 1.94 -13.23
C VAL A 71 -10.67 0.82 -13.46
N SER A 72 -9.43 1.05 -13.01
CA SER A 72 -8.37 0.03 -12.92
C SER A 72 -8.11 -0.36 -11.47
N VAL A 73 -7.66 -1.60 -11.26
CA VAL A 73 -7.08 -2.01 -9.98
C VAL A 73 -5.62 -1.57 -9.95
N GLU A 74 -5.25 -0.77 -8.97
CA GLU A 74 -3.87 -0.27 -8.80
C GLU A 74 -3.08 -1.13 -7.83
N SER A 75 -3.68 -1.49 -6.69
CA SER A 75 -3.00 -2.27 -5.67
C SER A 75 -3.94 -3.12 -4.82
N ILE A 76 -3.37 -4.16 -4.20
CA ILE A 76 -4.04 -5.07 -3.30
C ILE A 76 -3.50 -4.82 -1.88
N GLY A 77 -4.35 -4.35 -0.99
CA GLY A 77 -4.02 -4.15 0.41
C GLY A 77 -4.14 -5.46 1.20
N VAL A 78 -3.08 -5.85 1.90
CA VAL A 78 -3.08 -7.00 2.80
C VAL A 78 -3.24 -6.56 4.26
N ALA A 79 -3.68 -7.46 5.13
CA ALA A 79 -3.99 -7.18 6.54
C ALA A 79 -2.84 -6.57 7.38
N SER A 80 -1.60 -6.60 6.89
CA SER A 80 -0.45 -5.91 7.49
C SER A 80 -0.42 -4.40 7.21
N GLY A 81 -1.32 -3.88 6.36
CA GLY A 81 -1.34 -2.50 5.88
C GLY A 81 -0.47 -2.26 4.64
N VAL A 82 0.20 -3.28 4.12
CA VAL A 82 1.03 -3.21 2.90
C VAL A 82 0.13 -3.25 1.66
N HIS A 83 0.42 -2.40 0.68
CA HIS A 83 -0.25 -2.42 -0.62
C HIS A 83 0.68 -2.96 -1.70
N VAL A 84 0.33 -4.11 -2.29
CA VAL A 84 1.08 -4.73 -3.39
C VAL A 84 0.57 -4.15 -4.72
N ASP A 85 1.46 -3.66 -5.58
CA ASP A 85 1.11 -3.21 -6.93
C ASP A 85 0.45 -4.36 -7.69
N TYR A 86 -0.71 -4.07 -8.28
CA TYR A 86 -1.54 -5.09 -8.91
C TYR A 86 -0.86 -5.71 -10.13
N ASN A 87 -0.14 -4.93 -10.93
CA ASN A 87 0.55 -5.46 -12.10
C ASN A 87 1.74 -6.32 -11.67
N SER A 88 2.51 -5.88 -10.68
CA SER A 88 3.58 -6.70 -10.09
C SER A 88 3.05 -8.03 -9.53
N TYR A 89 1.91 -8.02 -8.85
CA TYR A 89 1.28 -9.24 -8.37
C TYR A 89 0.83 -10.16 -9.52
N VAL A 90 0.19 -9.60 -10.55
CA VAL A 90 -0.25 -10.37 -11.72
C VAL A 90 0.93 -10.97 -12.48
N ASP A 91 2.01 -10.21 -12.68
CA ASP A 91 3.24 -10.70 -13.30
C ASP A 91 3.86 -11.82 -12.46
N ALA A 92 3.95 -11.65 -11.14
CA ALA A 92 4.40 -12.69 -10.23
C ALA A 92 3.51 -13.95 -10.28
N LEU A 93 2.20 -13.79 -10.46
CA LEU A 93 1.25 -14.91 -10.59
C LEU A 93 1.44 -15.67 -11.90
N PHE A 94 1.84 -15.00 -12.98
CA PHE A 94 2.15 -15.66 -14.26
C PHE A 94 3.53 -16.31 -14.28
N ASP A 95 4.48 -15.80 -13.50
CA ASP A 95 5.81 -16.37 -13.33
C ASP A 95 5.85 -17.49 -12.26
N ALA A 96 4.81 -17.57 -11.43
CA ALA A 96 4.66 -18.58 -10.39
C ALA A 96 4.58 -20.00 -10.96
N SER A 97 4.98 -20.97 -10.14
CA SER A 97 4.84 -22.39 -10.49
C SER A 97 3.38 -22.83 -10.39
N ASP A 98 2.97 -23.83 -11.18
CA ASP A 98 1.59 -24.36 -11.19
C ASP A 98 1.09 -24.86 -9.81
N ASP A 99 2.00 -25.15 -8.88
CA ASP A 99 1.72 -25.62 -7.53
C ASP A 99 1.64 -24.49 -6.48
N GLU A 100 1.98 -23.24 -6.84
CA GLU A 100 1.93 -22.09 -5.92
C GLU A 100 0.51 -21.52 -5.84
N ALA A 101 -0.01 -21.36 -4.63
CA ALA A 101 -1.31 -20.75 -4.45
C ALA A 101 -1.22 -19.24 -4.68
N PRO A 102 -2.24 -18.59 -5.27
CA PRO A 102 -2.22 -17.14 -5.51
C PRO A 102 -1.98 -16.31 -4.24
N LEU A 103 -2.47 -16.76 -3.08
CA LEU A 103 -2.22 -16.07 -1.81
C LEU A 103 -0.77 -16.19 -1.33
N ASP A 104 -0.08 -17.28 -1.66
CA ASP A 104 1.35 -17.44 -1.36
C ASP A 104 2.19 -16.52 -2.25
N VAL A 105 1.78 -16.34 -3.52
CA VAL A 105 2.40 -15.38 -4.44
C VAL A 105 2.18 -13.94 -3.94
N LEU A 106 0.97 -13.61 -3.49
CA LEU A 106 0.67 -12.30 -2.92
C LEU A 106 1.49 -12.04 -1.65
N GLU A 107 1.60 -13.03 -0.78
CA GLU A 107 2.41 -12.93 0.44
C GLU A 107 3.88 -12.64 0.11
N GLN A 108 4.45 -13.39 -0.85
CA GLN A 108 5.82 -13.16 -1.31
C GLN A 108 6.00 -11.77 -1.93
N ALA A 109 5.07 -11.35 -2.78
CA ALA A 109 5.10 -10.01 -3.39
C ALA A 109 5.04 -8.90 -2.33
N SER A 110 4.27 -9.08 -1.26
CA SER A 110 4.18 -8.10 -0.15
C SER A 110 5.47 -7.95 0.67
N GLN A 111 6.42 -8.88 0.51
CA GLN A 111 7.72 -8.85 1.20
C GLN A 111 8.85 -8.27 0.34
N ASP A 112 8.55 -7.92 -0.91
CA ASP A 112 9.50 -7.32 -1.85
C ASP A 112 9.13 -5.86 -2.11
N ASP A 113 9.97 -4.95 -1.61
CA ASP A 113 9.79 -3.50 -1.76
C ASP A 113 9.63 -3.05 -3.22
N SER A 114 10.08 -3.84 -4.21
CA SER A 114 9.90 -3.52 -5.64
C SER A 114 8.49 -3.80 -6.17
N ASN A 115 7.69 -4.57 -5.43
CA ASN A 115 6.32 -4.92 -5.76
C ASN A 115 5.30 -4.19 -4.89
N VAL A 116 5.77 -3.36 -3.95
CA VAL A 116 4.93 -2.67 -2.97
C VAL A 116 4.83 -1.20 -3.33
N VAL A 117 3.62 -0.66 -3.23
CA VAL A 117 3.36 0.78 -3.39
C VAL A 117 3.91 1.53 -2.19
N ALA A 118 4.57 2.67 -2.44
CA ALA A 118 5.15 3.47 -1.37
C ALA A 118 4.06 4.02 -0.42
N ASP A 119 4.35 4.01 0.89
CA ASP A 119 3.42 4.50 1.91
C ASP A 119 2.89 5.92 1.63
N SER A 120 3.73 6.80 1.06
CA SER A 120 3.31 8.17 0.70
C SER A 120 2.23 8.23 -0.37
N ASP A 121 2.20 7.25 -1.27
CA ASP A 121 1.19 7.15 -2.32
C ASP A 121 -0.09 6.53 -1.75
N VAL A 122 0.05 5.55 -0.85
CA VAL A 122 -1.07 4.91 -0.13
C VAL A 122 -1.78 5.92 0.79
N GLU A 123 -1.04 6.80 1.47
CA GLU A 123 -1.59 7.88 2.31
C GLU A 123 -2.46 8.87 1.50
N ALA A 124 -2.25 8.96 0.18
CA ALA A 124 -3.06 9.81 -0.70
C ALA A 124 -4.35 9.12 -1.17
N TYR A 125 -4.52 7.82 -0.90
CA TYR A 125 -5.73 7.10 -1.29
C TYR A 125 -6.94 7.62 -0.53
N GLN A 126 -8.04 7.81 -1.25
CA GLN A 126 -9.30 8.25 -0.66
C GLN A 126 -10.16 7.04 -0.26
N THR A 127 -11.03 7.22 0.73
CA THR A 127 -12.05 6.22 1.05
C THR A 127 -13.37 6.63 0.41
N ILE A 128 -14.04 5.70 -0.25
CA ILE A 128 -15.37 5.92 -0.80
C ILE A 128 -16.42 5.81 0.31
N GLN A 129 -17.34 6.77 0.36
CA GLN A 129 -18.44 6.84 1.33
C GLN A 129 -19.78 6.38 0.73
N GLY A 130 -19.83 6.27 -0.60
CA GLY A 130 -21.01 5.83 -1.34
C GLY A 130 -20.97 6.30 -2.79
N PHE A 131 -22.14 6.34 -3.42
CA PHE A 131 -22.32 6.76 -4.80
C PHE A 131 -23.40 7.84 -4.90
N ASP A 132 -23.25 8.75 -5.86
CA ASP A 132 -24.27 9.75 -6.18
C ASP A 132 -25.40 9.17 -7.07
N GLU A 133 -26.39 10.01 -7.44
CA GLU A 133 -27.52 9.60 -8.29
C GLU A 133 -27.11 9.19 -9.71
N ASP A 134 -25.92 9.59 -10.16
CA ASP A 134 -25.35 9.29 -11.46
C ASP A 134 -24.41 8.06 -11.41
N GLY A 135 -24.19 7.47 -10.23
CA GLY A 135 -23.33 6.31 -10.01
C GLY A 135 -21.84 6.66 -9.88
N ASN A 136 -21.48 7.92 -9.62
CA ASN A 136 -20.10 8.31 -9.37
C ASN A 136 -19.73 8.11 -7.90
N PRO A 137 -18.47 7.73 -7.61
CA PRO A 137 -18.00 7.57 -6.23
C PRO A 137 -17.99 8.91 -5.49
N LEU A 138 -18.46 8.89 -4.25
CA LEU A 138 -18.38 10.00 -3.31
C LEU A 138 -17.23 9.73 -2.32
N PHE A 139 -16.30 10.66 -2.21
CA PHE A 139 -15.14 10.54 -1.32
C PHE A 139 -15.32 11.36 -0.05
N ASP A 140 -14.60 10.98 1.01
CA ASP A 140 -14.49 11.82 2.21
C ASP A 140 -13.83 13.18 1.89
N ASP A 141 -14.26 14.22 2.61
CA ASP A 141 -13.58 15.51 2.55
C ASP A 141 -12.15 15.35 3.09
N VAL A 142 -11.15 15.66 2.26
CA VAL A 142 -9.74 15.69 2.68
C VAL A 142 -9.61 16.68 3.84
N VAL A 143 -9.25 16.19 5.03
CA VAL A 143 -8.94 17.06 6.17
C VAL A 143 -7.65 17.80 5.86
N VAL A 144 -7.77 18.98 5.23
CA VAL A 144 -6.62 19.88 5.03
C VAL A 144 -6.11 20.29 6.41
N PRO A 145 -4.87 19.97 6.81
CA PRO A 145 -4.35 20.44 8.08
C PRO A 145 -4.29 21.97 8.03
N GLU A 146 -4.96 22.62 8.97
CA GLU A 146 -4.85 24.07 9.14
C GLU A 146 -3.37 24.40 9.41
N VAL A 147 -2.73 25.09 8.46
CA VAL A 147 -1.42 25.69 8.71
C VAL A 147 -1.61 26.80 9.74
N ILE A 148 -1.35 26.51 11.01
CA ILE A 148 -1.20 27.53 12.04
C ILE A 148 -0.02 28.40 11.60
N SER A 149 -0.34 29.59 11.08
CA SER A 149 0.67 30.60 10.79
C SER A 149 1.23 31.06 12.13
N ILE A 150 2.51 30.78 12.37
CA ILE A 150 3.29 31.44 13.43
C ILE A 150 3.67 32.81 12.87
N ASP A 151 3.09 33.86 13.45
CA ASP A 151 3.55 35.25 13.34
C ASP A 151 4.77 35.47 14.27
#